data_AF-A0AAW7ZDQ9-F1
#
_entry.id   AF-A0AAW7ZDQ9-F1
#
_cell.length_a   1.000
_cell.length_b   1.000
_cell.length_c   1.000
_cell.angle_alpha   90.00
_cell.angle_beta   90.00
_cell.angle_gamma   90.00
#
_symmetry.space_group_name_H-M   'P 1'
#
loop_
_entity.id
_entity.type
_entity.pdbx_description
1 polymer ?
#
loop_
_entity_poly.entity_id
_entity_poly.type
_entity_poly.pdbx_seq_one_letter_code
_entity_poly.pdbx_strand_id
1 'polypeptide(L)'
;MKEIHKINLLYDFYGSLLTERQQKFIELYYSDDLSLGEIAEQFEVTRQAVHDTLKRSEQTLENYEKKLGLVTKFNKEYNSLEEIITVIDNYPREKAPEALNKVKKLVREMLDSR
;
A
#
# COMPACT_ATOMS: atom_id res chain seq x y z
N MET A 1 1.89 3.17 11.26
CA MET A 1 1.44 2.10 10.34
C MET A 1 1.86 0.76 10.94
N LYS A 2 0.96 -0.22 11.02
CA LYS A 2 1.36 -1.60 11.36
C LYS A 2 2.26 -2.12 10.24
N GLU A 3 3.32 -2.88 10.56
CA GLU A 3 4.29 -3.43 9.59
C GLU A 3 3.61 -4.14 8.40
N ILE A 4 2.51 -4.87 8.67
CA ILE A 4 1.69 -5.54 7.65
C ILE A 4 1.15 -4.57 6.59
N HIS A 5 0.63 -3.41 7.01
CA HIS A 5 0.07 -2.43 6.08
C HIS A 5 1.14 -1.80 5.18
N LYS A 6 2.37 -1.65 5.70
CA LYS A 6 3.50 -1.16 4.91
C LYS A 6 3.89 -2.16 3.82
N ILE A 7 3.97 -3.45 4.13
CA ILE A 7 4.32 -4.48 3.15
C ILE A 7 3.25 -4.60 2.07
N ASN A 8 1.96 -4.57 2.42
CA ASN A 8 0.89 -4.60 1.43
C ASN A 8 0.99 -3.43 0.46
N LEU A 9 1.17 -2.21 0.98
CA LEU A 9 1.34 -1.03 0.12
C LEU A 9 2.59 -1.12 -0.77
N LEU A 10 3.70 -1.65 -0.26
CA LEU A 10 4.88 -1.89 -1.08
C LEU A 10 4.62 -2.95 -2.15
N TYR A 11 3.85 -3.99 -1.83
CA TYR A 11 3.47 -5.04 -2.76
C TYR A 11 2.57 -4.51 -3.88
N ASP A 12 1.62 -3.62 -3.58
CA ASP A 12 0.76 -3.01 -4.60
C ASP A 12 1.57 -2.25 -5.66
N PHE A 13 2.68 -1.61 -5.25
CA PHE A 13 3.54 -0.83 -6.15
C PHE A 13 4.62 -1.65 -6.84
N TYR A 14 5.16 -2.68 -6.18
CA TYR A 14 6.37 -3.38 -6.63
C TYR A 14 6.22 -4.90 -6.74
N GLY A 15 5.06 -5.46 -6.39
CA GLY A 15 4.81 -6.89 -6.34
C GLY A 15 5.03 -7.58 -7.68
N SER A 16 4.67 -6.92 -8.77
CA SER A 16 4.90 -7.41 -10.15
C SER A 16 6.38 -7.56 -10.53
N LEU A 17 7.31 -6.96 -9.77
CA LEU A 17 8.75 -7.09 -9.97
C LEU A 17 9.35 -8.27 -9.20
N LEU A 18 8.60 -8.86 -8.27
CA LEU A 18 9.01 -10.07 -7.57
C LEU A 18 8.89 -11.29 -8.49
N THR A 19 9.59 -12.36 -8.16
CA THR A 19 9.38 -13.66 -8.83
C THR A 19 8.01 -14.23 -8.51
N GLU A 20 7.44 -15.06 -9.39
CA GLU A 20 6.12 -15.68 -9.18
C GLU A 20 6.00 -16.38 -7.82
N ARG A 21 7.07 -17.08 -7.39
CA ARG A 21 7.09 -17.76 -6.09
C ARG A 21 7.03 -16.79 -4.92
N GLN A 22 7.71 -15.65 -5.01
CA GLN A 22 7.70 -14.63 -3.98
C GLN A 22 6.34 -13.93 -3.91
N GLN A 23 5.75 -13.61 -5.07
CA GLN A 23 4.39 -13.07 -5.18
C GLN A 23 3.40 -14.00 -4.49
N LYS A 24 3.43 -15.29 -4.86
CA LYS A 24 2.48 -16.27 -4.34
C LYS A 24 2.57 -16.44 -2.82
N PHE A 25 3.77 -16.42 -2.26
CA PHE A 25 3.93 -16.54 -0.80
C PHE A 25 3.45 -15.27 -0.09
N ILE A 26 3.71 -14.09 -0.64
CA ILE A 26 3.18 -12.83 -0.09
C ILE A 26 1.65 -12.82 -0.14
N GLU A 27 1.03 -13.17 -1.26
CA GLU A 27 -0.44 -13.22 -1.39
C GLU A 27 -1.06 -14.15 -0.36
N LEU A 28 -0.56 -15.40 -0.29
CA LEU A 28 -1.11 -16.38 0.64
C LEU A 28 -0.98 -15.93 2.10
N TYR A 29 0.14 -15.29 2.47
CA TYR A 29 0.38 -14.87 3.85
C TYR A 29 -0.34 -13.57 4.22
N TYR A 30 -0.32 -12.56 3.36
CA TYR A 30 -0.80 -11.21 3.66
C TYR A 30 -2.21 -10.90 3.16
N SER A 31 -2.70 -11.63 2.15
CA SER A 31 -4.04 -11.44 1.57
C SER A 31 -5.00 -12.55 1.97
N ASP A 32 -4.53 -13.80 1.94
CA ASP A 32 -5.36 -14.98 2.26
C ASP A 32 -5.25 -15.42 3.73
N ASP A 33 -4.43 -14.73 4.55
CA ASP A 33 -4.20 -15.00 5.98
C ASP A 33 -3.72 -16.44 6.31
N LEU A 34 -3.08 -17.14 5.35
CA LEU A 34 -2.50 -18.45 5.62
C LEU A 34 -1.27 -18.35 6.54
N SER A 35 -1.16 -19.29 7.45
CA SER A 35 0.04 -19.47 8.27
C SER A 35 1.21 -20.01 7.44
N LEU A 36 2.44 -19.79 7.93
CA LEU A 36 3.66 -20.36 7.35
C LEU A 36 3.60 -21.89 7.22
N GLY A 37 2.82 -22.56 8.09
CA GLY A 37 2.62 -24.01 8.04
C GLY A 37 1.75 -24.46 6.87
N GLU A 38 0.62 -23.78 6.67
CA GLU A 38 -0.30 -24.09 5.57
C GLU A 38 0.37 -23.86 4.22
N ILE A 39 1.14 -22.76 4.09
CA ILE A 39 1.94 -22.51 2.89
C ILE A 39 3.03 -23.57 2.72
N ALA A 40 3.71 -23.96 3.81
CA ALA A 40 4.76 -24.98 3.74
C ALA A 40 4.22 -26.34 3.27
N GLU A 41 3.06 -26.75 3.77
CA GLU A 41 2.38 -27.98 3.37
C GLU A 41 1.93 -27.93 1.91
N GLN A 42 1.29 -26.84 1.47
CA GLN A 42 0.80 -26.69 0.10
C GLN A 42 1.91 -26.73 -0.96
N PHE A 43 3.12 -26.28 -0.62
CA PHE A 43 4.26 -26.20 -1.54
C PHE A 43 5.33 -27.27 -1.27
N GLU A 44 5.05 -28.24 -0.39
CA GLU A 44 5.97 -29.32 0.00
C GLU A 44 7.36 -28.80 0.41
N VAL A 45 7.40 -27.70 1.17
CA VAL A 45 8.62 -27.08 1.68
C VAL A 45 8.63 -27.00 3.20
N THR A 46 9.75 -26.60 3.79
CA THR A 46 9.81 -26.36 5.23
C THR A 46 9.20 -25.00 5.58
N ARG A 47 8.63 -24.90 6.79
CA ARG A 47 8.20 -23.61 7.38
C ARG A 47 9.29 -22.54 7.32
N GLN A 48 10.55 -22.95 7.53
CA GLN A 48 11.70 -22.05 7.46
C GLN A 48 11.91 -21.51 6.04
N ALA A 49 11.75 -22.35 5.01
CA ALA A 49 11.88 -21.91 3.63
C ALA A 49 10.81 -20.88 3.23
N VAL A 50 9.58 -21.02 3.75
CA VAL A 50 8.51 -20.02 3.57
C VAL A 50 8.90 -18.71 4.25
N HIS A 51 9.27 -18.76 5.54
CA HIS A 51 9.71 -17.58 6.30
C HIS A 51 10.84 -16.82 5.60
N ASP A 52 11.89 -17.53 5.18
CA ASP A 52 13.06 -16.92 4.54
C ASP A 52 12.71 -16.33 3.16
N THR A 53 11.74 -16.91 2.47
CA THR A 53 11.25 -16.38 1.20
C THR A 53 10.47 -15.09 1.43
N LEU A 54 9.53 -15.07 2.39
CA LEU A 54 8.80 -13.85 2.76
C LEU A 54 9.75 -12.73 3.18
N LYS A 55 10.70 -13.02 4.07
CA LYS A 55 11.66 -12.01 4.56
C LYS A 55 12.51 -11.41 3.43
N ARG A 56 12.94 -12.24 2.47
CA ARG A 56 13.69 -11.77 1.28
C ARG A 56 12.79 -10.96 0.35
N SER A 57 11.53 -11.33 0.19
CA SER A 57 10.57 -10.56 -0.60
C SER A 57 10.34 -9.18 0.02
N GLU A 58 10.10 -9.10 1.34
CA GLU A 58 9.99 -7.82 2.07
C GLU A 58 11.21 -6.93 1.84
N GLN A 59 12.41 -7.47 2.02
CA GLN A 59 13.66 -6.72 1.78
C GLN A 59 13.82 -6.27 0.34
N THR A 60 13.34 -7.07 -0.62
CA THR A 60 13.37 -6.72 -2.04
C THR A 60 12.43 -5.56 -2.34
N LEU A 61 11.21 -5.61 -1.81
CA LEU A 61 10.22 -4.52 -1.90
C LEU A 61 10.74 -3.22 -1.26
N GLU A 62 11.34 -3.30 -0.07
CA GLU A 62 11.96 -2.14 0.57
C GLU A 62 13.13 -1.56 -0.23
N ASN A 63 13.92 -2.41 -0.87
CA ASN A 63 15.01 -1.97 -1.74
C ASN A 63 14.50 -1.28 -3.00
N TYR A 64 13.37 -1.73 -3.57
CA TYR A 64 12.71 -1.02 -4.66
C TYR A 64 12.24 0.36 -4.20
N GLU A 65 11.59 0.47 -3.04
CA GLU A 65 11.18 1.76 -2.50
C GLU A 65 12.37 2.69 -2.26
N LYS A 66 13.47 2.19 -1.70
CA LYS A 66 14.68 3.00 -1.49
C LYS A 66 15.23 3.58 -2.81
N LYS A 67 15.06 2.88 -3.93
CA LYS A 67 15.57 3.30 -5.25
C LYS A 67 14.57 4.14 -6.03
N LEU A 68 13.27 3.83 -5.94
CA LEU A 68 12.23 4.39 -6.79
C LEU A 68 11.37 5.43 -6.06
N GLY A 69 11.19 5.27 -4.75
CA GLY A 69 10.49 6.24 -3.89
C GLY A 69 9.01 6.43 -4.21
N LEU A 70 8.35 5.48 -4.89
CA LEU A 70 6.98 5.65 -5.36
C LEU A 70 5.98 5.71 -4.20
N VAL A 71 6.15 4.87 -3.17
CA VAL A 71 5.26 4.88 -2.00
C VAL A 71 5.46 6.14 -1.18
N THR A 72 6.70 6.61 -1.03
CA THR A 72 7.00 7.88 -0.37
C THR A 72 6.37 9.06 -1.10
N LYS A 73 6.51 9.10 -2.43
CA LYS A 73 5.90 10.14 -3.26
C LYS A 73 4.37 10.09 -3.18
N PHE A 74 3.80 8.89 -3.26
CA PHE A 74 2.36 8.67 -3.12
C PHE A 74 1.83 9.18 -1.77
N ASN A 75 2.45 8.79 -0.66
CA ASN A 75 2.05 9.24 0.67
C ASN A 75 2.16 10.76 0.82
N LYS A 76 3.18 11.38 0.21
CA LYS A 76 3.31 12.84 0.20
C LYS A 76 2.14 13.50 -0.55
N GLU A 77 1.81 13.01 -1.74
CA GLU A 77 0.67 13.51 -2.53
C GLU A 77 -0.65 13.31 -1.79
N TYR A 78 -0.87 12.13 -1.20
CA TYR A 78 -2.03 11.81 -0.39
C TYR A 78 -2.19 12.79 0.79
N ASN A 79 -1.12 13.01 1.56
CA ASN A 79 -1.15 13.95 2.68
C ASN A 79 -1.45 15.38 2.25
N SER A 80 -0.92 15.83 1.12
CA SER A 80 -1.23 17.16 0.58
C SER A 80 -2.70 17.29 0.18
N LEU A 81 -3.31 16.25 -0.38
CA LEU A 81 -4.74 16.24 -0.73
C LEU A 81 -5.62 16.25 0.53
N GLU A 82 -5.27 15.49 1.57
CA GLU A 82 -5.95 15.53 2.88
C GLU A 82 -5.86 16.91 3.54
N GLU A 83 -4.70 17.57 3.44
CA GLU A 83 -4.53 18.94 3.94
C GLU A 83 -5.44 19.92 3.19
N ILE A 84 -5.56 19.79 1.86
CA ILE A 84 -6.48 20.58 1.05
C ILE A 84 -7.93 20.37 1.49
N ILE A 85 -8.36 19.11 1.69
CA ILE A 85 -9.70 18.81 2.20
C ILE A 85 -9.92 19.45 3.57
N THR A 86 -8.94 19.37 4.46
CA THR A 86 -9.01 19.95 5.80
C THR A 86 -9.16 21.47 5.76
N VAL A 87 -8.40 22.15 4.90
CA VAL A 87 -8.51 23.61 4.70
C VAL A 87 -9.87 23.98 4.15
N ILE A 88 -10.39 23.22 3.19
CA ILE A 88 -11.73 23.40 2.63
C ILE A 88 -12.80 23.22 3.71
N ASP A 89 -12.69 22.19 4.54
CA ASP A 89 -13.69 21.88 5.56
C ASP A 89 -13.76 22.92 6.68
N ASN A 90 -12.64 23.60 6.92
CA ASN A 90 -12.55 24.70 7.88
C ASN A 90 -12.86 26.07 7.25
N TYR A 91 -13.15 26.15 5.95
CA TYR A 91 -13.45 27.42 5.30
C TYR A 91 -14.88 27.90 5.66
N PRO A 92 -15.09 29.19 5.99
CA PRO A 92 -16.39 29.71 6.37
C PRO A 92 -17.44 29.52 5.26
N ARG A 93 -18.52 28.79 5.58
CA ARG A 93 -19.61 28.45 4.62
C ARG A 93 -20.31 29.67 4.01
N GLU A 94 -20.29 30.79 4.70
CA GLU A 94 -20.89 32.06 4.27
C GLU A 94 -20.17 32.68 3.04
N LYS A 95 -18.94 32.25 2.74
CA LYS A 95 -18.11 32.83 1.67
C LYS A 95 -17.90 31.93 0.45
N ALA A 96 -18.37 30.68 0.44
CA ALA A 96 -18.12 29.79 -0.70
C ALA A 96 -19.15 28.64 -0.82
N PRO A 97 -20.22 28.79 -1.64
CA PRO A 97 -21.27 27.77 -1.70
C PRO A 97 -20.97 26.63 -2.69
N GLU A 98 -20.50 26.92 -3.91
CA GLU A 98 -20.40 25.89 -4.98
C GLU A 98 -18.97 25.53 -5.37
N ALA A 99 -18.08 26.51 -5.55
CA ALA A 99 -16.71 26.24 -5.99
C ALA A 99 -15.94 25.37 -4.99
N LEU A 100 -16.15 25.60 -3.68
CA LEU A 100 -15.47 24.86 -2.62
C LEU A 100 -15.95 23.40 -2.53
N ASN A 101 -17.26 23.18 -2.66
CA ASN A 101 -17.84 21.84 -2.72
C ASN A 101 -17.38 21.08 -3.97
N LYS A 102 -17.23 21.78 -5.11
CA LYS A 102 -16.68 21.20 -6.34
C LYS A 102 -15.22 20.80 -6.18
N VAL A 103 -14.38 21.64 -5.57
CA VAL A 103 -12.97 21.29 -5.28
C VAL A 103 -12.90 20.11 -4.32
N LYS A 104 -13.71 20.09 -3.25
CA LYS A 104 -13.76 18.97 -2.30
C LYS A 104 -14.11 17.65 -3.00
N LYS A 105 -15.10 17.68 -3.88
CA LYS A 105 -15.50 16.51 -4.67
C LYS A 105 -14.37 16.04 -5.59
N LEU A 106 -13.74 16.95 -6.34
CA LEU A 106 -12.63 16.61 -7.24
C LEU A 106 -11.43 16.01 -6.48
N VAL A 107 -11.08 16.57 -5.32
CA VAL A 107 -9.98 16.04 -4.49
C VAL A 107 -10.33 14.65 -3.94
N ARG A 108 -11.58 14.43 -3.51
CA ARG A 108 -12.03 13.10 -3.08
C ARG A 108 -12.04 12.09 -4.22
N GLU A 109 -12.50 12.46 -5.41
CA GLU A 109 -12.42 11.61 -6.60
C GLU A 109 -10.97 11.25 -6.95
N MET A 110 -10.01 12.19 -6.79
CA MET A 110 -8.59 11.90 -6.97
C MET A 110 -8.04 10.91 -5.93
N LEU A 111 -8.55 10.95 -4.69
CA LEU A 111 -8.19 10.01 -3.63
C LEU A 111 -8.81 8.61 -3.85
N ASP A 112 -10.06 8.56 -4.34
CA ASP A 112 -10.84 7.32 -4.54
C ASP A 112 -10.55 6.61 -5.88
N SER A 113 -9.93 7.29 -6.85
CA SER A 113 -9.66 6.78 -8.20
C SER A 113 -8.53 5.75 -8.32
N ARG A 114 -8.11 5.10 -7.23
CA ARG A 114 -6.97 4.17 -7.22
C ARG A 114 -7.29 2.87 -6.50
#